data_AF-A0A933BXT1-F1
#
_entry.id   AF-A0A933BXT1-F1
#
_cell.length_a   1.000
_cell.length_b   1.000
_cell.length_c   1.000
_cell.angle_alpha   90.00
_cell.angle_beta   90.00
_cell.angle_gamma   90.00
#
_symmetry.space_group_name_H-M   'P 1'
#
loop_
_entity.id
_entity.type
_entity.pdbx_description
1 polymer ?
#
loop_
_entity_poly.entity_id
_entity_poly.type
_entity_poly.pdbx_seq_one_letter_code
_entity_poly.pdbx_strand_id
1 'polypeptide(L)'
;MAQAEAAQHLADVPRNYSPEQRQRLAEAVRRGEFVRCPVCAAAMAWRPVAPPRALAYVRRRVWLICPECKRSAAVDLSAGGRS
;
A
#
# COMPACT_ATOMS: atom_id res chain seq x y z
N MET A 1 -27.20 26.70 0.97
CA MET A 1 -26.36 26.13 2.04
C MET A 1 -26.57 24.61 2.13
N ALA A 2 -26.18 23.84 1.11
CA ALA A 2 -26.63 22.44 0.92
C ALA A 2 -25.51 21.46 0.53
N GLN A 3 -24.28 21.65 1.03
CA GLN A 3 -23.12 20.82 0.61
C GLN A 3 -22.38 20.13 1.77
N ALA A 4 -22.88 20.19 3.00
CA ALA A 4 -22.15 19.69 4.18
C ALA A 4 -22.53 18.27 4.64
N GLU A 5 -23.65 17.69 4.18
CA GLU A 5 -24.24 16.49 4.81
C GLU A 5 -23.84 15.15 4.17
N ALA A 6 -23.20 15.15 2.99
CA ALA A 6 -22.84 13.90 2.28
C ALA A 6 -21.55 13.22 2.79
N ALA A 7 -20.79 13.86 3.70
CA ALA A 7 -19.48 13.37 4.14
C ALA A 7 -19.54 12.33 5.27
N GLN A 8 -20.69 12.18 5.95
CA GLN A 8 -20.76 11.48 7.24
C GLN A 8 -21.12 9.98 7.15
N HIS A 9 -21.63 9.48 6.02
CA HIS A 9 -21.98 8.06 5.85
C HIS A 9 -20.86 7.16 5.27
N LEU A 10 -19.62 7.65 5.14
CA LEU A 10 -18.48 6.86 4.62
C LEU A 10 -17.46 6.43 5.70
N ALA A 11 -17.90 6.34 6.95
CA ALA A 11 -17.20 5.67 8.05
C ALA A 11 -18.00 4.41 8.36
N ASP A 12 -17.69 3.25 7.78
CA ASP A 12 -16.91 2.25 8.51
C ASP A 12 -16.34 1.16 7.58
N VAL A 13 -15.84 1.54 6.40
CA VAL A 13 -14.97 0.62 5.65
C VAL A 13 -13.55 1.09 5.89
N PRO A 14 -12.70 0.34 6.59
CA PRO A 14 -11.31 0.73 6.77
C PRO A 14 -10.70 0.92 5.38
N ARG A 15 -10.43 2.18 5.04
CA ARG A 15 -9.76 2.60 3.81
C ARG A 15 -8.32 2.11 3.75
N ASN A 16 -7.83 1.62 4.89
CA ASN A 16 -6.51 1.05 5.06
C ASN A 16 -6.57 -0.48 5.17
N TYR A 17 -5.49 -1.13 4.75
CA TYR A 17 -5.28 -2.55 5.01
C TYR A 17 -5.03 -2.80 6.50
N SER A 18 -5.53 -3.93 7.01
CA SER A 18 -5.21 -4.39 8.36
C SER A 18 -3.70 -4.68 8.51
N PRO A 19 -3.17 -4.75 9.73
CA PRO A 19 -1.75 -5.08 9.95
C PRO A 19 -1.33 -6.39 9.28
N GLU A 20 -2.16 -7.43 9.37
CA GLU A 20 -1.91 -8.73 8.76
C GLU A 20 -1.93 -8.66 7.22
N GLN A 21 -2.89 -7.92 6.66
CA GLN A 21 -2.96 -7.68 5.22
C GLN A 21 -1.73 -6.92 4.71
N ARG A 22 -1.26 -5.92 5.45
CA ARG A 22 -0.02 -5.20 5.14
C ARG A 22 1.20 -6.12 5.17
N GLN A 23 1.26 -7.04 6.14
CA GLN A 23 2.34 -8.03 6.22
C GLN A 23 2.34 -8.96 5.00
N ARG A 24 1.17 -9.49 4.58
CA ARG A 24 1.06 -10.31 3.36
C ARG A 24 1.48 -9.54 2.11
N LEU A 25 1.05 -8.28 1.98
CA LEU A 25 1.46 -7.41 0.88
C LEU A 25 2.97 -7.17 0.90
N ALA A 26 3.55 -6.93 2.08
CA ALA A 26 4.98 -6.72 2.23
C ALA A 26 5.79 -7.98 1.89
N GLU A 27 5.33 -9.16 2.30
CA GLU A 27 5.96 -10.44 1.96
C GLU A 27 5.92 -10.71 0.45
N ALA A 28 4.76 -10.52 -0.19
CA ALA A 28 4.62 -10.68 -1.65
C ALA A 28 5.54 -9.71 -2.42
N VAL A 29 5.64 -8.45 -1.98
CA VAL A 29 6.57 -7.47 -2.54
C VAL A 29 8.02 -7.88 -2.34
N ARG A 30 8.39 -8.40 -1.16
CA ARG A 30 9.74 -8.89 -0.87
C ARG A 30 10.11 -10.12 -1.70
N ARG A 31 9.15 -10.99 -1.97
CA ARG A 31 9.30 -12.17 -2.85
C ARG A 31 9.38 -11.79 -4.33
N GLY A 32 9.07 -10.54 -4.69
CA GLY A 32 9.01 -10.09 -6.08
C GLY A 32 7.83 -10.69 -6.85
N GLU A 33 6.80 -11.18 -6.15
CA GLU A 33 5.63 -11.80 -6.75
C GLU A 33 4.55 -10.78 -7.13
N PHE A 34 3.64 -11.19 -8.01
CA PHE A 34 2.47 -10.39 -8.38
C PHE A 34 1.57 -10.15 -7.17
N VAL A 35 1.53 -8.91 -6.71
CA VAL A 35 0.75 -8.55 -5.53
C VAL A 35 -0.72 -8.41 -5.89
N ARG A 36 -1.56 -9.22 -5.25
CA ARG A 36 -3.01 -9.13 -5.34
C ARG A 36 -3.57 -8.49 -4.07
N CYS A 37 -4.65 -7.73 -4.23
CA CYS A 37 -5.35 -7.15 -3.10
C CYS A 37 -5.93 -8.27 -2.21
N PRO A 38 -5.65 -8.29 -0.90
CA PRO A 38 -6.19 -9.32 -0.01
C PRO A 38 -7.71 -9.18 0.25
N VAL A 39 -8.34 -8.11 -0.25
CA VAL A 39 -9.77 -7.87 -0.07
C VAL A 39 -10.59 -8.16 -1.32
N CYS A 40 -10.12 -7.76 -2.50
CA CYS A 40 -10.84 -7.97 -3.76
C CYS A 40 -10.11 -8.88 -4.76
N ALA A 41 -8.96 -9.45 -4.39
CA ALA A 41 -8.10 -10.29 -5.24
C ALA A 41 -7.58 -9.64 -6.54
N ALA A 42 -7.90 -8.36 -6.80
CA ALA A 42 -7.45 -7.64 -7.98
C ALA A 42 -5.93 -7.43 -7.99
N ALA A 43 -5.34 -7.38 -9.19
CA ALA A 43 -3.92 -7.04 -9.35
C ALA A 43 -3.65 -5.61 -8.85
N MET A 44 -2.66 -5.46 -7.99
CA MET A 44 -2.29 -4.16 -7.46
C MET A 44 -1.32 -3.44 -8.40
N ALA A 45 -1.52 -2.14 -8.58
CA ALA A 45 -0.58 -1.29 -9.30
C ALA A 45 0.67 -1.06 -8.44
N TRP A 46 1.83 -1.43 -8.98
CA TRP A 46 3.14 -1.18 -8.38
C TRP A 46 3.67 0.18 -8.82
N ARG A 47 3.87 1.09 -7.86
CA ARG A 47 4.53 2.36 -8.11
C ARG A 47 5.83 2.42 -7.31
N PRO A 48 7.00 2.31 -7.96
CA PRO A 48 8.26 2.50 -7.26
C PRO A 48 8.34 3.96 -6.78
N VAL A 49 8.68 4.15 -5.51
CA VAL A 49 8.95 5.48 -4.96
C VAL A 49 10.44 5.76 -5.19
N ALA A 50 10.71 6.64 -6.15
CA ALA A 50 12.07 7.02 -6.48
C ALA A 50 12.72 7.73 -5.28
N PRO A 51 13.94 7.36 -4.91
CA PRO A 51 14.63 8.00 -3.80
C PRO A 51 15.16 9.39 -4.18
N PRO A 52 15.27 10.31 -3.21
CA PRO A 52 15.99 11.56 -3.40
C PRO A 52 17.46 11.31 -3.75
N ARG A 53 18.00 12.01 -4.77
CA ARG A 53 19.39 11.84 -5.25
C ARG A 53 20.48 12.24 -4.23
N ALA A 54 20.13 12.91 -3.13
CA ALA A 54 21.08 13.54 -2.21
C ALA A 54 21.49 12.67 -1.00
N LEU A 55 21.06 11.41 -0.89
CA LEU A 55 21.33 10.57 0.28
C LEU A 55 22.06 9.27 -0.08
N ALA A 56 23.15 8.97 0.63
CA ALA A 56 23.94 7.74 0.48
C ALA A 56 23.18 6.47 0.94
N TYR A 57 22.16 6.63 1.80
CA TYR A 57 21.27 5.55 2.21
C TYR A 57 19.89 5.75 1.62
N VAL A 58 19.51 4.84 0.73
CA VAL A 58 18.24 4.85 0.02
C VAL A 58 17.33 3.75 0.57
N ARG A 59 16.26 4.12 1.28
CA ARG A 59 15.15 3.19 1.51
C ARG A 59 14.36 3.07 0.21
N ARG A 60 14.46 1.90 -0.43
CA ARG A 60 13.60 1.55 -1.55
C ARG A 60 12.20 1.32 -1.00
N ARG A 61 11.21 2.06 -1.47
CA ARG A 61 9.79 1.87 -1.12
C ARG A 61 8.98 1.63 -2.38
N VAL A 62 7.99 0.77 -2.27
CA VAL A 62 6.97 0.56 -3.31
C VAL A 62 5.63 0.97 -2.75
N TRP A 63 4.93 1.79 -3.50
CA TRP A 63 3.55 2.12 -3.21
C TRP A 63 2.65 1.19 -4.03
N LEU A 64 1.88 0.37 -3.33
CA LEU A 64 0.86 -0.50 -3.89
C LEU A 64 -0.49 0.20 -3.82
N ILE A 65 -1.19 0.27 -4.95
CA ILE A 65 -2.54 0.84 -5.04
C ILE A 65 -3.45 -0.17 -5.72
N CYS A 66 -4.58 -0.51 -5.09
CA CYS A 66 -5.59 -1.33 -5.75
C CYS A 66 -6.55 -0.42 -6.55
N PRO A 67 -6.75 -0.65 -7.86
CA PRO A 67 -7.66 0.16 -8.66
C PRO A 67 -9.14 -0.06 -8.28
N GLU A 68 -9.49 -1.26 -7.82
CA GLU A 68 -10.87 -1.64 -7.48
C GLU A 68 -11.31 -1.07 -6.13
N CYS A 69 -10.64 -1.46 -5.04
CA CYS A 69 -11.03 -1.02 -3.70
C CYS A 69 -10.42 0.32 -3.28
N LYS A 70 -9.57 0.93 -4.14
CA LYS A 70 -8.86 2.20 -3.90
C LYS A 70 -7.99 2.23 -2.63
N ARG A 71 -7.79 1.07 -1.98
CA ARG A 71 -6.88 0.93 -0.84
C ARG A 71 -5.44 0.97 -1.31
N SER A 72 -4.60 1.57 -0.49
CA SER A 72 -3.18 1.65 -0.79
C SER A 72 -2.31 1.26 0.40
N ALA A 73 -1.11 0.77 0.11
CA ALA A 73 -0.10 0.38 1.09
C ALA A 73 1.28 0.82 0.60
N ALA A 74 2.05 1.49 1.46
CA ALA A 74 3.46 1.70 1.22
C ALA A 74 4.25 0.55 1.86
N VAL A 75 5.11 -0.08 1.08
CA VAL A 75 5.96 -1.20 1.52
C VAL A 75 7.41 -0.81 1.35
N ASP A 76 8.20 -0.99 2.40
CA ASP A 76 9.65 -0.86 2.35
C ASP A 76 10.29 -2.12 1.74
N LEU A 77 11.02 -1.95 0.64
CA LEU A 77 11.87 -2.95 -0.02
C LEU A 77 13.25 -3.07 0.63
N SER A 78 13.53 -2.35 1.72
CA SER A 78 14.85 -2.42 2.37
C SER A 78 15.19 -3.88 2.67
N ALA A 79 16.19 -4.39 1.96
CA ALA A 79 16.65 -5.76 2.05
C ALA A 79 17.04 -6.06 3.50
N GLY A 80 16.38 -7.06 4.09
CA GLY A 80 16.85 -7.74 5.29
C GLY A 80 17.17 -6.84 6.49
N GLY A 81 16.15 -6.40 7.21
CA GLY A 81 16.30 -6.18 8.65
C GLY A 81 15.98 -7.49 9.37
N ARG A 82 17.00 -8.25 9.77
CA ARG A 82 16.86 -9.38 10.71
C ARG A 82 16.30 -8.86 12.03
N SER A 83 15.25 -9.49 12.56
CA SER A 83 15.01 -9.77 13.99
C SER A 83 13.69 -10.53 14.10
#